data_AF-I1DZ72-F1
#
_entry.id   AF-I1DZ72-F1
#
_cell.length_a   1.000
_cell.length_b   1.000
_cell.length_c   1.000
_cell.angle_alpha   90.00
_cell.angle_beta   90.00
_cell.angle_gamma   90.00
#
_symmetry.space_group_name_H-M   'P 1'
#
loop_
_entity.id
_entity.type
_entity.pdbx_description
1 polymer ?
#
loop_
_entity_poly.entity_id
_entity_poly.type
_entity_poly.pdbx_seq_one_letter_code
_entity_poly.pdbx_strand_id
1 'polypeptide(L)'
;MKNYLLLWVAAALLLLSASVVAHSDAKPQHGGLLQSKYDLNFELVRAADGVRLYVDDHGEPVATEPLSGKIMLLAKSGKTEAPLTSAGPGQWFAPGLNIADGAKVVVTLTNINNDVMTVRFSF
;
A
#
# COMPACT_ATOMS: atom_id res chain seq x y z
N MET A 1 36.35 -14.95 -50.04
CA MET A 1 35.70 -13.88 -49.26
C MET A 1 35.12 -14.54 -48.02
N LYS A 2 35.72 -14.27 -46.85
CA LYS A 2 35.53 -15.06 -45.62
C LYS A 2 34.29 -14.60 -44.85
N ASN A 3 33.69 -15.59 -44.23
CA ASN A 3 32.32 -15.76 -43.75
C ASN A 3 32.09 -15.05 -42.40
N TYR A 4 32.39 -13.75 -42.34
CA TYR A 4 32.23 -12.93 -41.14
C TYR A 4 30.78 -12.55 -40.84
N LEU A 5 29.83 -12.85 -41.74
CA LEU A 5 28.44 -12.45 -41.59
C LEU A 5 27.67 -13.27 -40.54
N LEU A 6 28.13 -14.47 -40.19
CA LEU A 6 27.47 -15.31 -39.17
C LEU A 6 27.83 -14.93 -37.72
N LEU A 7 28.91 -14.17 -37.50
CA LEU A 7 29.36 -13.81 -36.15
C LEU A 7 28.62 -12.61 -35.55
N TRP A 8 27.85 -11.85 -36.34
CA TRP A 8 27.14 -10.65 -35.87
C TRP A 8 25.72 -10.92 -35.37
N VAL A 9 25.10 -12.03 -35.75
CA VAL A 9 23.71 -12.34 -35.36
C VAL A 9 23.62 -12.95 -33.95
N ALA A 10 24.69 -13.59 -33.46
CA ALA A 10 24.69 -14.23 -32.14
C ALA A 10 24.90 -13.26 -30.96
N ALA A 11 25.40 -12.04 -31.21
CA ALA A 11 25.69 -11.07 -30.15
C ALA A 11 24.52 -10.15 -29.77
N ALA A 12 23.44 -10.11 -30.57
CA ALA A 12 22.32 -9.20 -30.35
C ALA A 12 21.23 -9.74 -29.38
N LEU A 13 21.31 -11.00 -28.97
CA LEU A 13 20.27 -11.68 -28.17
C LEU A 13 20.50 -11.64 -26.65
N LEU A 14 21.57 -10.99 -26.16
CA LEU A 14 21.89 -10.91 -24.72
C LEU A 14 21.35 -9.64 -24.03
N LEU A 15 20.60 -8.78 -24.72
CA LEU A 15 20.07 -7.52 -24.15
C LEU A 15 18.63 -7.60 -23.66
N LEU A 16 17.98 -8.76 -23.74
CA LEU A 16 16.73 -9.00 -23.00
C LEU A 16 17.10 -9.40 -21.57
N SER A 17 17.68 -8.46 -20.83
CA SER A 17 17.60 -8.50 -19.37
C SER A 17 16.11 -8.41 -19.06
N ALA A 18 15.45 -9.56 -18.91
CA ALA A 18 14.19 -9.62 -18.19
C ALA A 18 14.46 -8.90 -16.89
N SER A 19 13.86 -7.72 -16.72
CA SER A 19 13.84 -7.03 -15.45
C SER A 19 13.12 -7.97 -14.50
N VAL A 20 13.89 -8.85 -13.86
CA VAL A 20 13.43 -9.57 -12.69
C VAL A 20 13.18 -8.47 -11.68
N VAL A 21 11.91 -8.15 -11.48
CA VAL A 21 11.48 -7.34 -10.35
C VAL A 21 11.79 -8.23 -9.15
N ALA A 22 13.03 -8.12 -8.66
CA ALA A 22 13.35 -8.57 -7.33
C ALA A 22 12.28 -7.95 -6.42
N HIS A 23 11.75 -8.71 -5.46
CA HIS A 23 10.84 -8.19 -4.44
C HIS A 23 11.61 -7.17 -3.61
N SER A 24 11.83 -5.98 -4.16
CA SER A 24 12.32 -4.85 -3.41
C SER A 24 11.27 -4.56 -2.36
N ASP A 25 11.67 -4.54 -1.09
CA ASP A 25 10.79 -4.19 0.02
C ASP A 25 9.95 -2.99 -0.38
N ALA A 26 8.62 -3.15 -0.30
CA ALA A 26 7.69 -2.10 -0.66
C ALA A 26 8.06 -0.83 0.13
N LYS A 27 8.00 0.33 -0.54
CA LYS A 27 8.30 1.63 0.06
C LYS A 27 7.02 2.46 0.11
N PRO A 28 6.84 3.32 1.14
CA PRO A 28 5.74 4.28 1.13
C PRO A 28 5.79 5.14 -0.14
N GLN A 29 4.68 5.26 -0.85
CA GLN A 29 4.55 5.99 -2.12
C GLN A 29 3.89 7.37 -1.94
N HIS A 30 3.23 7.60 -0.81
CA HIS A 30 2.42 8.77 -0.50
C HIS A 30 2.96 9.55 0.71
N GLY A 31 4.15 9.19 1.20
CA GLY A 31 4.79 9.83 2.35
C GLY A 31 4.25 9.38 3.71
N GLY A 32 3.55 8.24 3.75
CA GLY A 32 2.98 7.66 4.96
C GLY A 32 3.88 6.63 5.64
N LEU A 33 3.27 5.94 6.61
CA LEU A 33 3.85 4.73 7.21
C LEU A 33 3.31 3.50 6.49
N LEU A 34 4.21 2.66 5.99
CA LEU A 34 3.87 1.43 5.31
C LEU A 34 3.87 0.23 6.27
N GLN A 35 2.91 -0.66 6.08
CA GLN A 35 2.85 -1.99 6.68
C GLN A 35 2.49 -3.01 5.61
N SER A 36 3.26 -4.09 5.50
CA SER A 36 2.96 -5.20 4.58
C SER A 36 2.41 -6.39 5.38
N LYS A 37 1.22 -6.86 5.01
CA LYS A 37 0.53 -7.97 5.68
C LYS A 37 -0.50 -8.57 4.72
N TYR A 38 -0.82 -9.85 4.86
CA TYR A 38 -1.82 -10.52 4.00
C TYR A 38 -1.49 -10.42 2.50
N ASP A 39 -0.20 -10.39 2.16
CA ASP A 39 0.32 -10.17 0.81
C ASP A 39 -0.10 -8.83 0.17
N LEU A 40 -0.59 -7.88 0.99
CA LEU A 40 -0.91 -6.52 0.61
C LEU A 40 0.00 -5.52 1.33
N ASN A 41 0.11 -4.35 0.73
CA ASN A 41 0.72 -3.17 1.29
C ASN A 41 -0.36 -2.22 1.80
N PHE A 42 -0.14 -1.66 2.99
CA PHE A 42 -1.02 -0.69 3.63
C PHE A 42 -0.21 0.54 4.00
N GLU A 43 -0.42 1.64 3.28
CA GLU A 43 0.23 2.91 3.57
C GLU A 43 -0.75 3.87 4.23
N LEU A 44 -0.45 4.26 5.47
CA LEU A 44 -1.28 5.18 6.26
C LEU A 44 -0.66 6.57 6.26
N VAL A 45 -1.41 7.55 5.77
CA VAL A 45 -0.93 8.91 5.49
C VAL A 45 -1.68 9.91 6.34
N ARG A 46 -0.92 10.79 7.02
CA ARG A 46 -1.45 12.01 7.63
C ARG A 46 -1.73 13.01 6.53
N ALA A 47 -2.97 13.49 6.45
CA ALA A 47 -3.33 14.53 5.50
C ALA A 47 -3.87 15.78 6.19
N ALA A 48 -3.94 16.89 5.45
CA ALA A 48 -4.43 18.16 5.99
C ALA A 48 -5.90 18.11 6.42
N ASP A 49 -6.71 17.27 5.78
CA ASP A 49 -8.15 17.12 5.97
C ASP A 49 -8.56 15.85 6.73
N GLY A 50 -7.59 15.03 7.17
CA GLY A 50 -7.87 13.79 7.88
C GLY A 50 -6.77 12.74 7.70
N VAL A 51 -7.18 11.47 7.60
CA VAL A 51 -6.29 10.33 7.39
C VAL A 51 -6.67 9.60 6.11
N ARG A 52 -5.67 9.29 5.27
CA ARG A 52 -5.82 8.44 4.09
C ARG A 52 -5.13 7.11 4.32
N LEU A 53 -5.74 6.04 3.83
CA LEU A 53 -5.13 4.73 3.74
C LEU A 53 -5.10 4.30 2.28
N TYR A 54 -3.92 3.92 1.81
CA TYR A 54 -3.70 3.33 0.50
C TYR A 54 -3.41 1.85 0.66
N VAL A 55 -4.04 1.03 -0.17
CA VAL A 55 -3.91 -0.43 -0.16
C VAL A 55 -3.63 -0.92 -1.57
N ASP A 56 -2.51 -1.62 -1.72
CA ASP A 56 -2.07 -2.19 -2.99
C ASP A 56 -1.60 -3.64 -2.84
N ASP A 57 -1.77 -4.41 -3.91
CA ASP A 57 -1.22 -5.74 -4.11
C ASP A 57 0.01 -5.59 -5.01
N HIS A 58 1.20 -5.62 -4.41
CA HIS A 58 2.48 -5.47 -5.12
C HIS A 58 2.54 -4.27 -6.08
N GLY A 59 1.95 -3.12 -5.69
CA GLY A 59 1.90 -1.89 -6.47
C GLY A 59 0.59 -1.64 -7.22
N GLU A 60 -0.30 -2.64 -7.29
CA GLU A 60 -1.60 -2.51 -7.95
C GLU A 60 -2.71 -2.16 -6.93
N PRO A 61 -3.44 -1.04 -7.07
CA PRO A 61 -4.49 -0.67 -6.12
C PRO A 61 -5.59 -1.73 -6.01
N VAL A 62 -5.94 -2.14 -4.78
CA VAL A 62 -7.02 -3.10 -4.57
C VAL A 62 -8.39 -2.47 -4.79
N ALA A 63 -9.38 -3.21 -5.29
CA ALA A 63 -10.75 -2.72 -5.35
C ALA A 63 -11.30 -2.47 -3.93
N THR A 64 -11.90 -1.30 -3.72
CA THR A 64 -12.32 -0.80 -2.39
C THR A 64 -13.83 -0.85 -2.16
N GLU A 65 -14.62 -1.21 -3.16
CA GLU A 65 -16.08 -1.36 -3.03
C GLU A 65 -16.48 -2.82 -3.26
N PRO A 66 -17.44 -3.37 -2.47
CA PRO A 66 -18.23 -2.75 -1.40
C PRO A 66 -17.59 -2.93 0.00
N LEU A 67 -16.32 -2.58 0.18
CA LEU A 67 -15.63 -2.85 1.43
C LEU A 67 -16.05 -1.86 2.54
N SER A 68 -16.01 -2.30 3.79
CA SER A 68 -16.18 -1.43 4.97
C SER A 68 -14.90 -1.35 5.78
N GLY A 69 -14.67 -0.20 6.44
CA GLY A 69 -13.44 0.04 7.18
C GLY A 69 -13.66 0.88 8.44
N LYS A 70 -12.78 0.68 9.41
CA LYS A 70 -12.72 1.46 10.65
C LYS A 70 -11.27 1.77 11.01
N ILE A 71 -11.05 2.99 11.51
CA ILE A 71 -9.79 3.42 12.09
C ILE A 71 -9.97 3.70 13.58
N MET A 72 -9.04 3.21 14.39
CA MET A 72 -8.95 3.48 15.82
C MET A 72 -7.60 4.11 16.11
N LEU A 73 -7.61 5.30 16.67
CA LEU A 73 -6.44 6.04 17.13
C LEU A 73 -6.33 5.90 18.65
N LEU A 74 -5.16 5.50 19.14
CA LEU A 74 -4.79 5.49 20.54
C LEU A 74 -3.63 6.47 20.75
N ALA A 75 -3.90 7.59 21.39
CA ALA A 75 -2.92 8.62 21.75
C ALA A 75 -2.89 8.82 23.27
N LYS A 76 -1.95 9.65 23.76
CA LYS A 76 -1.89 10.02 25.19
C LYS A 76 -3.18 10.69 25.67
N SER A 77 -3.88 11.42 24.78
CA SER A 77 -5.14 12.08 25.05
C SER A 77 -6.34 11.12 25.13
N GLY A 78 -6.19 9.86 24.71
CA GLY A 78 -7.23 8.85 24.76
C GLY A 78 -7.40 8.08 23.46
N LYS A 79 -8.59 7.50 23.31
CA LYS A 79 -8.98 6.66 22.18
C LYS A 79 -10.05 7.36 21.33
N THR A 80 -9.85 7.36 20.02
CA THR A 80 -10.82 7.88 19.04
C THR A 80 -11.07 6.82 17.97
N GLU A 81 -12.33 6.64 17.56
CA GLU A 81 -12.70 5.77 16.44
C GLU A 81 -13.41 6.59 15.37
N ALA A 82 -13.17 6.26 14.11
CA ALA A 82 -13.84 6.87 12.96
C ALA A 82 -14.05 5.83 11.84
N PRO A 83 -15.09 5.99 11.00
CA PRO A 83 -15.22 5.17 9.80
C PRO A 83 -14.09 5.48 8.81
N LEU A 84 -13.63 4.45 8.11
CA LEU A 84 -12.87 4.59 6.86
C LEU A 84 -13.85 4.33 5.72
N THR A 85 -14.02 5.31 4.83
CA THR A 85 -14.88 5.19 3.65
C THR A 85 -14.04 5.07 2.39
N SER A 86 -14.49 4.25 1.44
CA SER A 86 -13.87 4.19 0.11
C SER A 86 -13.79 5.60 -0.51
N ALA A 87 -12.64 5.92 -1.09
CA ALA A 87 -12.35 7.20 -1.74
C ALA A 87 -11.83 7.01 -3.18
N GLY A 88 -11.97 5.80 -3.74
CA GLY A 88 -11.41 5.39 -5.03
C GLY A 88 -10.64 4.07 -4.91
N PRO A 89 -10.12 3.52 -6.03
CA PRO A 89 -9.36 2.28 -6.03
C PRO A 89 -8.17 2.34 -5.08
N GLY A 90 -8.05 1.34 -4.21
CA GLY A 90 -7.04 1.23 -3.15
C GLY A 90 -7.13 2.29 -2.06
N GLN A 91 -8.06 3.25 -2.14
CA GLN A 91 -8.05 4.44 -1.31
C GLN A 91 -9.21 4.47 -0.32
N TRP A 92 -8.87 4.83 0.90
CA TRP A 92 -9.82 5.05 1.99
C TRP A 92 -9.54 6.37 2.68
N PHE A 93 -10.60 6.99 3.21
CA PHE A 93 -10.51 8.27 3.87
C PHE A 93 -11.28 8.30 5.19
N ALA A 94 -10.68 8.89 6.22
CA ALA A 94 -11.30 9.23 7.49
C ALA A 94 -11.17 10.74 7.72
N PRO A 95 -12.21 11.54 7.47
CA PRO A 95 -12.14 13.00 7.56
C PRO A 95 -11.94 13.48 8.99
N GLY A 96 -11.19 14.57 9.17
CA GLY A 96 -11.03 15.28 10.44
C GLY A 96 -10.22 14.55 11.52
N LEU A 97 -9.74 13.34 11.25
CA LEU A 97 -8.87 12.61 12.18
C LEU A 97 -7.43 13.14 12.09
N ASN A 98 -6.81 13.42 13.23
CA ASN A 98 -5.41 13.85 13.33
C ASN A 98 -4.58 12.84 14.12
N ILE A 99 -3.54 12.27 13.52
CA ILE A 99 -2.66 11.30 14.18
C ILE A 99 -1.49 12.06 14.82
N ALA A 100 -1.51 12.20 16.15
CA ALA A 100 -0.39 12.78 16.89
C ALA A 100 0.86 11.87 16.86
N ASP A 101 2.04 12.45 17.10
CA ASP A 101 3.28 11.68 17.27
C ASP A 101 3.19 10.78 18.52
N GLY A 102 3.78 9.58 18.43
CA GLY A 102 3.69 8.56 19.46
C GLY A 102 2.35 7.82 19.52
N ALA A 103 1.40 8.13 18.63
CA ALA A 103 0.08 7.49 18.61
C ALA A 103 0.13 6.12 17.90
N LYS A 104 -0.68 5.19 18.41
CA LYS A 104 -0.91 3.89 17.76
C LYS A 104 -2.19 3.96 16.96
N VAL A 105 -2.17 3.43 15.75
CA VAL A 105 -3.36 3.34 14.90
C VAL A 105 -3.66 1.88 14.62
N VAL A 106 -4.92 1.49 14.76
CA VAL A 106 -5.43 0.20 14.33
C VAL A 106 -6.43 0.44 13.21
N VAL A 107 -6.16 -0.14 12.06
CA VAL A 107 -7.07 -0.17 10.92
C VAL A 107 -7.69 -1.55 10.85
N THR A 108 -9.01 -1.60 10.69
CA THR A 108 -9.76 -2.81 10.42
C THR A 108 -10.52 -2.64 9.12
N LEU A 109 -10.29 -3.52 8.15
CA LEU A 109 -11.02 -3.58 6.88
C LEU A 109 -11.71 -4.94 6.78
N THR A 110 -12.87 -4.97 6.12
CA THR A 110 -13.54 -6.21 5.72
C THR A 110 -13.46 -6.32 4.21
N ASN A 111 -12.92 -7.43 3.70
CA ASN A 111 -12.79 -7.67 2.25
C ASN A 111 -14.11 -8.20 1.63
N ILE A 112 -14.13 -8.43 0.32
CA ILE A 112 -15.30 -8.93 -0.41
C ILE A 112 -15.76 -10.34 0.01
N ASN A 113 -14.88 -11.12 0.65
CA ASN A 113 -15.16 -12.46 1.16
C ASN A 113 -15.65 -12.44 2.61
N ASN A 114 -15.84 -11.26 3.20
CA ASN A 114 -16.10 -11.04 4.63
C ASN A 114 -14.94 -11.39 5.58
N ASP A 115 -13.72 -11.53 5.06
CA ASP A 115 -12.54 -11.68 5.92
C ASP A 115 -12.20 -10.34 6.57
N VAL A 116 -11.90 -10.38 7.86
CA VAL A 116 -11.50 -9.20 8.63
C VAL A 116 -9.98 -9.07 8.65
N MET A 117 -9.49 -7.99 8.07
CA MET A 117 -8.06 -7.64 8.03
C MET A 117 -7.78 -6.58 9.09
N THR A 118 -6.78 -6.80 9.93
CA THR A 118 -6.35 -5.82 10.95
C THR A 118 -4.88 -5.48 10.80
N VAL A 119 -4.58 -4.19 10.69
CA VAL A 119 -3.23 -3.64 10.52
C VAL A 119 -2.97 -2.61 11.61
N ARG A 120 -1.76 -2.60 12.16
CA ARG A 120 -1.36 -1.70 13.26
C ARG A 120 -0.20 -0.83 12.81
N PHE A 121 -0.26 0.45 13.14
CA PHE A 121 0.78 1.45 12.88
C PHE A 121 1.20 2.10 14.20
N SER A 122 2.46 2.53 14.26
CA SER A 122 2.99 3.32 15.38
C SER A 122 3.68 4.54 14.80
N PHE A 123 3.09 5.71 15.07
CA PHE A 123 3.58 7.03 14.70
C PHE A 123 4.33 7.67 15.86
#